data_AF-X0YWQ7-F1
#
_entry.id   AF-X0YWQ7-F1
#
_cell.length_a   1.000
_cell.length_b   1.000
_cell.length_c   1.000
_cell.angle_alpha   90.00
_cell.angle_beta   90.00
_cell.angle_gamma   90.00
#
_symmetry.space_group_name_H-M   'P 1'
#
loop_
_entity.id
_entity.type
_entity.pdbx_description
1 polymer ?
#
loop_
_entity_poly.entity_id
_entity_poly.type
_entity_poly.pdbx_seq_one_letter_code
_entity_poly.pdbx_strand_id
1 'polypeptide(L)'
;DLFTQAIEKTFPGKKIMKKPWPRLDYDDIMLKYGTDKPDLRFGLGIEDISGLVKDCGFKVFADMAKKEGHVVRALKVDGGAKFTRKEIDELTELAQKNGAKGLAYIVIKKEGELQSPIVKFLGDKLAIKIVKQAKAKVGDIVFFGADKWPTVCAALSAVREECGKKLKLIDKNKIALAFIINFPLFEPEL
;
A
#
# COMPACT_ATOMS: atom_id res chain seq x y z
N ASP A 1 -28.99 5.28 12.45
CA ASP A 1 -29.29 6.71 12.39
C ASP A 1 -28.66 7.51 13.54
N LEU A 2 -28.88 7.11 14.81
CA LEU A 2 -28.32 7.77 16.00
C LEU A 2 -26.82 8.15 15.92
N PHE A 3 -25.94 7.21 15.57
CA PHE A 3 -24.49 7.49 15.49
C PHE A 3 -24.13 8.50 14.40
N THR A 4 -24.84 8.47 13.27
CA THR A 4 -24.63 9.45 12.20
C THR A 4 -25.03 10.85 12.67
N GLN A 5 -26.20 10.98 13.30
CA GLN A 5 -26.64 12.26 13.86
C GLN A 5 -25.69 12.79 14.94
N ALA A 6 -25.17 11.92 15.80
CA ALA A 6 -24.20 12.30 16.83
C ALA A 6 -22.90 12.85 16.22
N ILE A 7 -22.35 12.20 15.18
CA ILE A 7 -21.16 12.68 14.48
C ILE A 7 -21.41 14.05 13.84
N GLU A 8 -22.57 14.25 13.21
CA GLU A 8 -22.89 15.52 12.55
C GLU A 8 -23.04 16.67 13.55
N LYS A 9 -23.65 16.42 14.72
CA LYS A 9 -23.77 17.41 15.79
C LYS A 9 -22.41 17.77 16.40
N THR A 10 -21.54 16.77 16.61
CA THR A 10 -20.21 16.98 17.19
C THR A 10 -19.23 17.66 16.22
N PHE A 11 -19.38 17.42 14.92
CA PHE A 11 -18.49 17.96 13.87
C PHE A 11 -19.27 18.73 12.79
N PRO A 12 -19.91 19.86 13.13
CA PRO A 12 -20.89 20.54 12.26
C PRO A 12 -20.32 21.15 10.96
N GLY A 13 -19.00 21.13 10.75
CA GLY A 13 -18.34 21.57 9.52
C GLY A 13 -17.77 20.44 8.65
N LYS A 14 -17.93 19.17 9.06
CA LYS A 14 -17.34 18.04 8.35
C LYS A 14 -18.37 17.27 7.54
N LYS A 15 -17.98 16.86 6.34
CA LYS A 15 -18.81 16.07 5.42
C LYS A 15 -18.58 14.57 5.65
N ILE A 16 -19.63 13.86 6.07
CA ILE A 16 -19.64 12.39 6.07
C ILE A 16 -19.67 11.90 4.61
N MET A 17 -18.72 11.04 4.23
CA MET A 17 -18.53 10.63 2.83
C MET A 17 -19.62 9.69 2.30
N LYS A 18 -20.13 8.79 3.13
CA LYS A 18 -21.15 7.80 2.75
C LYS A 18 -22.18 7.61 3.84
N LYS A 19 -23.45 7.50 3.45
CA LYS A 19 -24.59 7.17 4.31
C LYS A 19 -25.52 6.23 3.52
N PRO A 20 -25.94 5.07 4.06
CA PRO A 20 -25.46 4.47 5.31
C PRO A 20 -23.95 4.19 5.27
N TRP A 21 -23.32 4.02 6.44
CA TRP A 21 -21.89 3.70 6.50
C TRP A 21 -21.64 2.34 5.84
N PRO A 22 -20.65 2.22 4.94
CA PRO A 22 -20.34 0.96 4.28
C PRO A 22 -19.96 -0.12 5.30
N ARG A 23 -20.35 -1.35 4.99
CA ARG A 23 -19.84 -2.56 5.62
C ARG A 23 -18.80 -3.16 4.67
N LEU A 24 -17.59 -3.41 5.16
CA LEU A 24 -16.46 -3.85 4.37
C LEU A 24 -15.92 -5.13 4.98
N ASP A 25 -15.66 -6.14 4.15
CA ASP A 25 -15.11 -7.41 4.60
C ASP A 25 -13.66 -7.24 5.08
N TYR A 26 -13.33 -7.89 6.19
CA TYR A 26 -12.00 -7.86 6.80
C TYR A 26 -10.91 -8.27 5.80
N ASP A 27 -11.10 -9.41 5.13
CA ASP A 27 -10.13 -9.95 4.17
C ASP A 27 -9.87 -8.98 3.02
N ASP A 28 -10.92 -8.42 2.42
CA ASP A 28 -10.80 -7.44 1.34
C ASP A 28 -10.02 -6.19 1.77
N ILE A 29 -10.23 -5.74 3.01
CA ILE A 29 -9.58 -4.56 3.56
C ILE A 29 -8.13 -4.82 3.94
N MET A 30 -7.83 -5.99 4.51
CA MET A 30 -6.46 -6.43 4.76
C MET A 30 -5.69 -6.63 3.44
N LEU A 31 -6.30 -7.25 2.44
CA LEU A 31 -5.73 -7.35 1.09
C LEU A 31 -5.48 -5.94 0.55
N LYS A 32 -6.45 -5.04 0.56
CA LYS A 32 -6.34 -3.75 -0.13
C LYS A 32 -5.46 -2.73 0.60
N TYR A 33 -5.43 -2.73 1.92
CA TYR A 33 -4.81 -1.66 2.72
C TYR A 33 -3.79 -2.14 3.74
N GLY A 34 -3.69 -3.44 4.00
CA GLY A 34 -2.74 -4.01 4.97
C GLY A 34 -3.08 -3.71 6.44
N THR A 35 -4.28 -3.18 6.71
CA THR A 35 -4.77 -2.88 8.06
C THR A 35 -6.30 -2.92 8.08
N ASP A 36 -6.85 -3.33 9.22
CA ASP A 36 -8.28 -3.38 9.53
C ASP A 36 -8.87 -2.01 9.94
N LYS A 37 -8.04 -0.97 10.01
CA LYS A 37 -8.45 0.41 10.33
C LYS A 37 -7.89 1.42 9.33
N PRO A 38 -8.10 1.22 8.02
CA PRO A 38 -7.51 2.08 7.01
C PRO A 38 -8.14 3.48 7.02
N ASP A 39 -7.35 4.50 6.72
CA ASP A 39 -7.91 5.80 6.35
C ASP A 39 -8.52 5.71 4.94
N LEU A 40 -9.86 5.73 4.90
CA LEU A 40 -10.67 5.63 3.69
C LEU A 40 -10.86 6.97 2.96
N ARG A 41 -10.29 8.08 3.47
CA ARG A 41 -10.40 9.41 2.83
C ARG A 41 -9.57 9.52 1.55
N PHE A 42 -8.59 8.65 1.36
CA PHE A 42 -7.73 8.60 0.19
C PHE A 42 -7.52 7.18 -0.35
N GLY A 43 -6.96 7.09 -1.56
CA GLY A 43 -6.74 5.83 -2.28
C GLY A 43 -5.48 5.08 -1.83
N LEU A 44 -4.58 4.81 -2.78
CA LEU A 44 -3.32 4.08 -2.59
C LEU A 44 -3.53 2.64 -2.11
N GLY A 45 -4.06 1.78 -2.99
CA GLY A 45 -4.24 0.36 -2.69
C GLY A 45 -2.93 -0.44 -2.82
N ILE A 46 -2.86 -1.53 -2.07
CA ILE A 46 -1.80 -2.53 -2.14
C ILE A 46 -2.27 -3.68 -3.03
N GLU A 47 -1.41 -4.10 -3.96
CA GLU A 47 -1.69 -5.21 -4.88
C GLU A 47 -0.70 -6.35 -4.64
N ASP A 48 -1.17 -7.60 -4.75
CA ASP A 48 -0.29 -8.76 -4.72
C ASP A 48 0.36 -8.96 -6.10
N ILE A 49 1.68 -9.15 -6.11
CA ILE A 49 2.45 -9.45 -7.32
C ILE A 49 3.29 -10.73 -7.19
N SER A 50 3.06 -11.53 -6.13
CA SER A 50 3.84 -12.72 -5.80
C SER A 50 3.91 -13.68 -6.99
N GLY A 51 2.77 -13.92 -7.65
CA GLY A 51 2.70 -14.77 -8.85
C GLY A 51 3.51 -14.24 -10.04
N LEU A 52 3.67 -12.92 -10.18
CA LEU A 52 4.40 -12.30 -11.29
C LEU A 52 5.92 -12.39 -11.09
N VAL A 53 6.39 -12.38 -9.84
CA VAL A 53 7.81 -12.32 -9.50
C VAL A 53 8.38 -13.66 -9.02
N LYS A 54 7.53 -14.70 -8.91
CA LYS A 54 7.92 -16.04 -8.44
C LYS A 54 9.16 -16.58 -9.14
N ASP A 55 9.26 -16.43 -10.46
CA ASP A 55 10.38 -16.97 -11.25
C ASP A 55 11.31 -15.88 -11.81
N CYS A 56 11.38 -14.72 -11.13
CA CYS A 56 12.29 -13.66 -11.53
C CYS A 56 13.74 -13.93 -11.11
N GLY A 57 14.69 -13.26 -11.78
CA GLY A 57 16.12 -13.33 -11.42
C GLY A 57 16.49 -12.61 -10.11
N PHE A 58 15.57 -11.82 -9.55
CA PHE A 58 15.80 -11.12 -8.29
C PHE A 58 15.42 -12.00 -7.10
N LYS A 59 16.41 -12.71 -6.55
CA LYS A 59 16.24 -13.72 -5.48
C LYS A 59 15.38 -13.25 -4.32
N VAL A 60 15.54 -12.00 -3.86
CA VAL A 60 14.74 -11.46 -2.74
C VAL A 60 13.23 -11.58 -3.01
N PHE A 61 12.78 -11.33 -4.24
CA PHE A 61 11.36 -11.48 -4.58
C PHE A 61 11.00 -12.92 -4.88
N ALA A 62 11.82 -13.63 -5.67
CA ALA A 62 11.56 -15.00 -6.05
C ALA A 62 11.46 -15.94 -4.82
N ASP A 63 12.39 -15.80 -3.86
CA ASP A 63 12.44 -16.62 -2.65
C ASP A 63 11.23 -16.35 -1.75
N MET A 64 10.85 -15.08 -1.56
CA MET A 64 9.66 -14.73 -0.77
C MET A 64 8.36 -15.16 -1.44
N ALA A 65 8.26 -15.05 -2.78
CA ALA A 65 7.09 -15.49 -3.52
C ALA A 65 6.91 -17.02 -3.59
N LYS A 66 7.98 -17.81 -3.32
CA LYS A 66 7.92 -19.28 -3.28
C LYS A 66 7.69 -19.83 -1.88
N LYS A 67 8.02 -19.07 -0.84
CA LYS A 67 7.96 -19.53 0.54
C LYS A 67 6.54 -19.40 1.10
N GLU A 68 6.07 -20.47 1.74
CA GLU A 68 4.74 -20.49 2.36
C GLU A 68 4.59 -19.37 3.41
N GLY A 69 3.42 -18.74 3.44
CA GLY A 69 3.10 -17.61 4.32
C GLY A 69 3.80 -16.28 3.96
N HIS A 70 4.63 -16.25 2.91
CA HIS A 70 5.32 -15.05 2.45
C HIS A 70 4.72 -14.55 1.15
N VAL A 71 4.86 -13.26 0.90
CA VAL A 71 4.29 -12.57 -0.26
C VAL A 71 5.21 -11.47 -0.76
N VAL A 72 5.01 -11.09 -2.01
CA VAL A 72 5.55 -9.87 -2.59
C VAL A 72 4.39 -8.98 -3.02
N ARG A 73 4.27 -7.81 -2.41
CA ARG A 73 3.16 -6.88 -2.65
C ARG A 73 3.67 -5.51 -3.03
N ALA A 74 2.88 -4.81 -3.85
CA ALA A 74 3.20 -3.53 -4.42
C ALA A 74 2.23 -2.44 -3.94
N LEU A 75 2.77 -1.29 -3.54
CA LEU A 75 2.02 -0.07 -3.25
C LEU A 75 2.35 0.96 -4.33
N LYS A 76 1.40 1.21 -5.24
CA LYS A 76 1.51 2.33 -6.17
C LYS A 76 1.16 3.63 -5.45
N VAL A 77 2.01 4.63 -5.59
CA VAL A 77 1.79 5.98 -5.08
C VAL A 77 1.71 6.96 -6.26
N ASP A 78 0.49 7.35 -6.61
CA ASP A 78 0.22 8.31 -7.68
C ASP A 78 0.90 9.67 -7.39
N GLY A 79 1.69 10.18 -8.33
CA GLY A 79 2.41 11.44 -8.16
C GLY A 79 3.60 11.39 -7.19
N GLY A 80 4.02 10.20 -6.75
CA GLY A 80 5.13 10.01 -5.81
C GLY A 80 6.53 10.06 -6.43
N ALA A 81 6.68 10.18 -7.77
CA ALA A 81 8.00 10.31 -8.40
C ALA A 81 8.75 11.59 -8.03
N LYS A 82 8.07 12.53 -7.36
CA LYS A 82 8.64 13.77 -6.82
C LYS A 82 9.34 13.58 -5.47
N PHE A 83 9.19 12.43 -4.82
CA PHE A 83 9.89 12.17 -3.57
C PHE A 83 11.40 12.25 -3.79
N THR A 84 12.05 13.02 -2.92
CA THR A 84 13.50 13.11 -2.87
C THR A 84 14.09 11.79 -2.37
N ARG A 85 15.39 11.58 -2.59
CA ARG A 85 16.07 10.39 -2.08
C ARG A 85 15.93 10.27 -0.56
N LYS A 86 16.08 11.38 0.15
CA LYS A 86 15.90 11.46 1.60
C LYS A 86 14.49 11.00 2.03
N GLU A 87 13.44 11.44 1.35
CA GLU A 87 12.07 11.02 1.67
C GLU A 87 11.85 9.52 1.41
N ILE A 88 12.46 8.95 0.37
CA ILE A 88 12.41 7.51 0.10
C ILE A 88 13.16 6.73 1.19
N ASP A 89 14.31 7.23 1.64
CA ASP A 89 15.08 6.61 2.72
C ASP A 89 14.29 6.67 4.05
N GLU A 90 13.64 7.80 4.38
CA GLU A 90 12.73 7.93 5.52
C GLU A 90 11.55 6.93 5.47
N LEU A 91 10.95 6.74 4.28
CA LEU A 91 9.90 5.74 4.09
C LEU A 91 10.44 4.31 4.23
N THR A 92 11.69 4.08 3.85
CA THR A 92 12.37 2.79 4.04
C THR A 92 12.61 2.49 5.52
N GLU A 93 13.09 3.48 6.29
CA GLU A 93 13.22 3.37 7.74
C GLU A 93 11.86 3.12 8.42
N LEU A 94 10.79 3.77 7.96
CA LEU A 94 9.44 3.55 8.46
C LEU A 94 8.98 2.11 8.20
N ALA A 95 9.21 1.58 7.00
CA ALA A 95 8.91 0.19 6.69
C ALA A 95 9.70 -0.78 7.60
N GLN A 96 10.97 -0.47 7.87
CA GLN A 96 11.83 -1.26 8.76
C GLN A 96 11.38 -1.24 10.22
N LYS A 97 10.93 -0.09 10.73
CA LYS A 97 10.31 0.02 12.06
C LYS A 97 9.04 -0.83 12.19
N ASN A 98 8.40 -1.16 11.07
CA ASN A 98 7.24 -2.05 11.00
C ASN A 98 7.62 -3.49 10.58
N GLY A 99 8.89 -3.88 10.75
CA GLY A 99 9.38 -5.25 10.63
C GLY A 99 9.90 -5.65 9.25
N ALA A 100 9.73 -4.83 8.21
CA ALA A 100 10.29 -5.15 6.90
C ALA A 100 11.82 -5.09 6.91
N LYS A 101 12.50 -5.92 6.13
CA LYS A 101 13.96 -5.84 5.98
C LYS A 101 14.41 -4.64 5.16
N GLY A 102 13.54 -4.13 4.31
CA GLY A 102 13.75 -2.95 3.48
C GLY A 102 12.50 -2.62 2.68
N LEU A 103 12.61 -1.59 1.84
CA LEU A 103 11.52 -1.12 0.99
C LEU A 103 12.06 -0.91 -0.42
N ALA A 104 11.89 -1.90 -1.29
CA ALA A 104 12.29 -1.74 -2.68
C ALA A 104 11.30 -0.81 -3.40
N TYR A 105 11.74 -0.13 -4.44
CA TYR A 105 10.87 0.77 -5.20
C TYR A 105 11.23 0.82 -6.68
N ILE A 106 10.32 1.32 -7.52
CA ILE A 106 10.55 1.72 -8.90
C ILE A 106 9.92 3.10 -9.10
N VAL A 107 10.70 4.07 -9.57
CA VAL A 107 10.18 5.40 -9.95
C VAL A 107 9.93 5.41 -11.45
N ILE A 108 8.72 5.82 -11.87
CA ILE A 108 8.34 5.88 -13.27
C ILE A 108 8.60 7.31 -13.75
N LYS A 109 9.69 7.49 -14.49
CA LYS A 109 10.11 8.79 -15.05
C LYS A 109 9.47 9.03 -16.42
N LYS A 110 9.76 10.20 -16.98
CA LYS A 110 9.31 10.55 -18.34
C LYS A 110 9.95 9.58 -19.35
N GLU A 111 9.32 9.46 -20.51
CA GLU A 111 9.82 8.62 -21.63
C GLU A 111 9.85 7.11 -21.33
N GLY A 112 9.19 6.65 -20.26
CA GLY A 112 9.11 5.24 -19.90
C GLY A 112 10.34 4.71 -19.14
N GLU A 113 11.27 5.60 -18.77
CA GLU A 113 12.45 5.24 -17.98
C GLU A 113 12.04 4.80 -16.55
N LEU A 114 12.54 3.63 -16.15
CA LEU A 114 12.33 3.08 -14.81
C LEU A 114 13.58 3.31 -13.98
N GLN A 115 13.53 4.27 -13.07
CA GLN A 115 14.65 4.56 -12.17
C GLN A 115 14.50 3.72 -10.90
N SER A 116 15.38 2.73 -10.72
CA SER A 116 15.47 2.00 -9.45
C SER A 116 16.71 1.12 -9.30
N PRO A 117 17.19 0.91 -8.06
CA PRO A 117 18.28 -0.03 -7.78
C PRO A 117 17.97 -1.49 -8.18
N ILE A 118 16.68 -1.87 -8.22
CA ILE A 118 16.27 -3.26 -8.46
C ILE A 118 16.02 -3.58 -9.95
N VAL A 119 15.87 -2.57 -10.81
CA VAL A 119 15.50 -2.76 -12.24
C VAL A 119 16.52 -3.65 -12.96
N LYS A 120 17.83 -3.44 -12.74
CA LYS A 120 18.89 -4.27 -13.33
C LYS A 120 18.84 -5.75 -12.94
N PHE A 121 18.25 -6.06 -11.78
CA PHE A 121 18.10 -7.44 -11.29
C PHE A 121 16.79 -8.08 -11.76
N LEU A 122 15.74 -7.28 -11.95
CA LEU A 122 14.47 -7.74 -12.50
C LEU A 122 14.55 -7.95 -14.02
N GLY A 123 15.32 -7.11 -14.71
CA GLY A 123 15.32 -6.99 -16.16
C GLY A 123 14.13 -6.18 -16.68
N ASP A 124 14.32 -5.48 -17.79
CA ASP A 124 13.36 -4.49 -18.32
C ASP A 124 11.99 -5.10 -18.61
N LYS A 125 11.95 -6.29 -19.20
CA LYS A 125 10.69 -6.98 -19.53
C LYS A 125 9.81 -7.22 -18.31
N LEU A 126 10.40 -7.64 -17.19
CA LEU A 126 9.65 -7.89 -15.97
C LEU A 126 9.29 -6.59 -15.26
N ALA A 127 10.22 -5.63 -15.20
CA ALA A 127 9.96 -4.32 -14.60
C ALA A 127 8.77 -3.61 -15.28
N ILE A 128 8.70 -3.65 -16.62
CA ILE A 128 7.55 -3.13 -17.39
C ILE A 128 6.26 -3.88 -17.07
N LYS A 129 6.30 -5.22 -16.95
CA LYS A 129 5.12 -6.02 -16.56
C LYS A 129 4.62 -5.65 -15.17
N ILE A 130 5.52 -5.44 -14.21
CA ILE A 130 5.18 -5.03 -12.84
C ILE A 130 4.52 -3.65 -12.85
N VAL A 131 5.09 -2.67 -13.57
CA VAL A 131 4.53 -1.32 -13.73
C VAL A 131 3.13 -1.36 -14.34
N LYS A 132 2.93 -2.21 -15.36
CA LYS A 132 1.63 -2.41 -16.00
C LYS A 132 0.62 -3.06 -15.05
N GLN A 133 1.02 -4.09 -14.30
CA GLN A 133 0.17 -4.76 -13.30
C GLN A 133 -0.29 -3.76 -12.24
N ALA A 134 0.65 -2.98 -11.68
CA ALA A 134 0.38 -1.95 -10.69
C ALA A 134 -0.40 -0.74 -11.25
N LYS A 135 -0.66 -0.69 -12.56
CA LYS A 135 -1.30 0.43 -13.28
C LYS A 135 -0.61 1.77 -12.96
N ALA A 136 0.72 1.73 -12.90
CA ALA A 136 1.54 2.90 -12.64
C ALA A 136 1.84 3.65 -13.95
N LYS A 137 1.87 4.97 -13.86
CA LYS A 137 2.14 5.87 -14.99
C LYS A 137 3.30 6.80 -14.68
N VAL A 138 3.74 7.54 -15.70
CA VAL A 138 4.76 8.59 -15.56
C VAL A 138 4.38 9.54 -14.44
N GLY A 139 5.31 9.76 -13.51
CA GLY A 139 5.10 10.59 -12.32
C GLY A 139 4.78 9.80 -11.05
N ASP A 140 4.61 8.49 -11.14
CA ASP A 140 4.34 7.62 -9.98
C ASP A 140 5.61 6.95 -9.44
N ILE A 141 5.50 6.40 -8.24
CA ILE A 141 6.46 5.47 -7.65
C ILE A 141 5.70 4.23 -7.18
N VAL A 142 6.30 3.05 -7.34
CA VAL A 142 5.77 1.80 -6.80
C VAL A 142 6.74 1.30 -5.75
N PHE A 143 6.27 1.15 -4.51
CA PHE A 143 7.01 0.52 -3.43
C PHE A 143 6.68 -0.97 -3.33
N PHE A 144 7.60 -1.77 -2.81
CA PHE A 144 7.44 -3.22 -2.69
C PHE A 144 7.82 -3.70 -1.29
N GLY A 145 6.96 -4.53 -0.72
CA GLY A 145 7.25 -5.32 0.48
C GLY A 145 7.37 -6.80 0.12
N ALA A 146 8.39 -7.47 0.65
CA ALA A 146 8.66 -8.89 0.41
C ALA A 146 9.09 -9.57 1.71
N ASP A 147 8.14 -10.20 2.40
CA ASP A 147 8.35 -10.90 3.68
C ASP A 147 7.08 -11.74 4.00
N LYS A 148 6.94 -12.23 5.24
CA LYS A 148 5.68 -12.79 5.76
C LYS A 148 4.51 -11.83 5.53
N TRP A 149 3.33 -12.38 5.25
CA TRP A 149 2.11 -11.59 4.98
C TRP A 149 1.86 -10.47 6.00
N PRO A 150 1.88 -10.73 7.32
CA PRO A 150 1.58 -9.69 8.31
C PRO A 150 2.62 -8.58 8.36
N THR A 151 3.91 -8.93 8.18
CA THR A 151 5.01 -7.95 8.07
C THR A 151 4.82 -7.03 6.87
N VAL A 152 4.48 -7.59 5.70
CA VAL A 152 4.25 -6.78 4.49
C VAL A 152 3.04 -5.88 4.65
N CYS A 153 1.96 -6.37 5.25
CA CYS A 153 0.76 -5.59 5.56
C CYS A 153 1.07 -4.42 6.51
N ALA A 154 1.78 -4.67 7.62
CA ALA A 154 2.18 -3.64 8.56
C ALA A 154 3.09 -2.58 7.93
N ALA A 155 4.11 -3.01 7.19
CA ALA A 155 5.06 -2.10 6.56
C ALA A 155 4.41 -1.25 5.46
N LEU A 156 3.67 -1.85 4.53
CA LEU A 156 3.07 -1.12 3.42
C LEU A 156 1.89 -0.25 3.85
N SER A 157 1.12 -0.64 4.88
CA SER A 157 0.06 0.21 5.42
C SER A 157 0.63 1.48 6.08
N ALA A 158 1.74 1.35 6.82
CA ALA A 158 2.44 2.50 7.40
C ALA A 158 3.02 3.42 6.33
N VAL A 159 3.70 2.87 5.32
CA VAL A 159 4.24 3.64 4.18
C VAL A 159 3.11 4.34 3.42
N ARG A 160 1.98 3.66 3.19
CA ARG A 160 0.78 4.23 2.55
C ARG A 160 0.27 5.45 3.29
N GLU A 161 0.11 5.35 4.61
CA GLU A 161 -0.38 6.43 5.46
C GLU A 161 0.57 7.65 5.41
N GLU A 162 1.87 7.41 5.49
CA GLU A 162 2.87 8.47 5.42
C GLU A 162 2.92 9.13 4.03
N CYS A 163 2.80 8.35 2.95
CA CYS A 163 2.64 8.89 1.60
C CYS A 163 1.38 9.76 1.49
N GLY A 164 0.26 9.34 2.08
CA GLY A 164 -0.98 10.12 2.13
C GLY A 164 -0.80 11.49 2.78
N LYS A 165 -0.01 11.56 3.86
CA LYS A 165 0.34 12.81 4.55
C LYS A 165 1.28 13.69 3.72
N LYS A 166 2.41 13.15 3.25
CA LYS A 166 3.41 13.87 2.44
C LYS A 166 2.79 14.45 1.15
N LEU A 167 1.87 13.71 0.54
CA LEU A 167 1.14 14.12 -0.66
C LEU A 167 -0.12 14.96 -0.39
N LYS A 168 -0.46 15.20 0.88
CA LYS A 168 -1.65 15.96 1.31
C LYS A 168 -2.96 15.41 0.72
N LEU A 169 -3.08 14.08 0.62
CA LEU A 169 -4.27 13.40 0.08
C LEU A 169 -5.44 13.34 1.08
N ILE A 170 -5.14 13.59 2.36
CA ILE A 170 -6.10 13.49 3.46
C ILE A 170 -6.90 14.79 3.57
N ASP A 171 -8.13 14.75 3.07
CA ASP A 171 -9.08 15.85 3.21
C ASP A 171 -9.60 15.96 4.65
N LYS A 172 -9.16 16.99 5.38
CA LYS A 172 -9.49 17.22 6.79
C LYS A 172 -10.97 17.57 7.03
N ASN A 173 -11.68 17.98 5.97
CA ASN A 173 -13.11 18.33 6.02
C ASN A 173 -14.00 17.11 5.78
N LYS A 174 -13.44 15.94 5.45
CA LYS A 174 -14.17 14.69 5.24
C LYS A 174 -14.07 13.76 6.45
N ILE A 175 -15.17 13.06 6.71
CA ILE A 175 -15.26 11.95 7.66
C ILE A 175 -15.59 10.69 6.86
N ALA A 176 -14.69 9.71 6.87
CA ALA A 176 -14.91 8.40 6.27
C ALA A 176 -15.15 7.39 7.40
N LEU A 177 -16.36 6.83 7.45
CA LEU A 177 -16.76 5.84 8.44
C LEU A 177 -17.10 4.55 7.71
N ALA A 178 -16.75 3.42 8.30
CA ALA A 178 -17.08 2.10 7.81
C ALA A 178 -17.18 1.12 8.99
N PHE A 179 -17.98 0.08 8.83
CA PHE A 179 -17.89 -1.11 9.65
C PHE A 179 -16.99 -2.11 8.93
N ILE A 180 -15.92 -2.55 9.58
CA ILE A 180 -15.21 -3.74 9.13
C ILE A 180 -15.92 -4.94 9.76
N ILE A 181 -16.28 -5.92 8.94
CA ILE A 181 -17.08 -7.07 9.34
C ILE A 181 -16.39 -8.36 8.90
N ASN A 182 -16.91 -9.51 9.37
CA ASN A 182 -16.39 -10.83 9.03
C ASN A 182 -14.90 -11.00 9.40
N PHE A 183 -14.51 -10.49 10.57
CA PHE A 183 -13.21 -10.80 11.15
C PHE A 183 -13.06 -12.31 11.35
N PRO A 184 -11.85 -12.85 11.16
CA PRO A 184 -11.59 -14.24 11.49
C PRO A 184 -11.79 -14.46 13.01
N LEU A 185 -12.29 -15.64 13.38
CA LEU A 185 -12.49 -15.98 14.79
C LEU A 185 -11.16 -16.10 15.56
N PHE A 186 -10.08 -16.46 14.87
CA PHE A 186 -8.73 -16.62 15.41
C PHE A 186 -7.73 -15.89 14.53
N GLU A 187 -6.63 -15.42 15.13
CA GLU A 187 -5.49 -14.92 14.36
C GLU A 187 -4.72 -16.10 13.75
N PRO A 188 -4.32 -16.02 12.46
CA PRO A 188 -3.47 -17.04 11.86
C PRO A 188 -2.11 -17.08 12.54
N GLU A 189 -1.56 -18.29 12.75
CA GLU A 189 -0.23 -18.47 13.33
C GLU A 189 0.85 -17.79 12.47
N LEU A 190 1.71 -16.98 13.11
CA LEU A 190 2.70 -16.09 12.49
C LEU A 190 3.98 -16.79 12.01
#